data_AF-A0A930K2C4-F1
#
_entry.id   AF-A0A930K2C4-F1
#
_cell.length_a   1.000
_cell.length_b   1.000
_cell.length_c   1.000
_cell.angle_alpha   90.00
_cell.angle_beta   90.00
_cell.angle_gamma   90.00
#
_symmetry.space_group_name_H-M   'P 1'
#
loop_
_entity.id
_entity.type
_entity.pdbx_description
1 polymer ?
#
loop_
_entity_poly.entity_id
_entity_poly.type
_entity_poly.pdbx_seq_one_letter_code
_entity_poly.pdbx_strand_id
1 'polypeptide(L)'
;MTSDDSFELLPKEIGTINNYQNNSPKLSSVVDKVSPKQSVAMDSIPSTNAMDIVLKGPHSSYVIPKDMKTISLVIKAKDNESDPMELYRIVRFNSSKKDRRIQWMEFSPTLFSSKKAQKSGYVNFIAHQYGSQSYTLTFPEYEMIPGEYGIFLSAINGTTIPIGTFSIPK
;
A
#
# COMPACT_ATOMS: atom_id res chain seq x y z
N MET A 1 -22.01 -6.28 17.97
CA MET A 1 -21.08 -6.98 17.06
C MET A 1 -21.71 -8.33 16.79
N THR A 2 -22.27 -8.54 15.60
CA THR A 2 -22.77 -9.85 15.19
C THR A 2 -21.55 -10.74 14.97
N SER A 3 -21.52 -11.88 15.66
CA SER A 3 -20.55 -12.94 15.47
C SER A 3 -20.82 -13.59 14.11
N ASP A 4 -20.36 -12.93 13.06
CA ASP A 4 -20.38 -13.48 11.71
C ASP A 4 -19.04 -14.19 11.52
N ASP A 5 -19.03 -15.51 11.68
CA ASP A 5 -17.85 -16.39 11.52
C ASP A 5 -17.30 -16.40 10.08
N SER A 6 -17.78 -15.51 9.21
CA SER A 6 -17.43 -15.37 7.80
C SER A 6 -16.23 -14.44 7.54
N PHE A 7 -15.68 -13.78 8.56
CA PHE A 7 -14.56 -12.84 8.41
C PHE A 7 -13.25 -13.38 8.95
N GLU A 8 -12.22 -13.35 8.11
CA GLU A 8 -10.84 -13.63 8.51
C GLU A 8 -10.13 -12.34 8.92
N LEU A 9 -9.46 -12.36 10.08
CA LEU A 9 -8.72 -11.21 10.58
C LEU A 9 -7.34 -11.13 9.92
N LEU A 10 -7.06 -10.00 9.28
CA LEU A 10 -5.73 -9.75 8.72
C LEU A 10 -4.68 -9.63 9.83
N PRO A 11 -3.47 -10.16 9.61
CA PRO A 11 -2.35 -9.93 10.50
C PRO A 11 -2.04 -8.44 10.56
N LYS A 12 -1.74 -7.99 11.77
CA LYS A 12 -1.35 -6.61 12.04
C LYS A 12 0.16 -6.57 12.27
N GLU A 13 0.88 -5.93 11.36
CA GLU A 13 2.32 -5.76 11.45
C GLU A 13 2.66 -4.28 11.72
N ILE A 14 3.89 -4.02 12.17
CA ILE A 14 4.36 -2.66 12.48
C ILE A 14 5.42 -2.24 11.46
N GLY A 15 5.08 -1.25 10.63
CA GLY A 15 6.01 -0.60 9.72
C GLY A 15 6.81 0.50 10.40
N THR A 16 8.05 0.70 9.96
CA THR A 16 8.90 1.83 10.35
C THR A 16 8.78 2.94 9.31
N ILE A 17 8.63 4.18 9.77
CA ILE A 17 8.56 5.37 8.92
C ILE A 17 9.93 6.04 8.92
N ASN A 18 10.53 6.11 7.75
CA ASN A 18 11.81 6.76 7.52
C ASN A 18 11.61 8.00 6.63
N ASN A 19 12.52 8.96 6.70
CA ASN A 19 12.61 9.97 5.65
C ASN A 19 13.07 9.29 4.37
N TYR A 20 12.36 9.52 3.27
CA TYR A 20 12.75 8.99 1.98
C TYR A 20 14.05 9.65 1.54
N GLN A 21 15.13 8.87 1.54
CA GLN A 21 16.40 9.28 0.94
C GLN A 21 16.39 8.84 -0.52
N ASN A 22 16.39 9.79 -1.44
CA ASN A 22 16.73 9.53 -2.83
C ASN A 22 18.17 9.00 -2.86
N ASN A 23 18.33 7.67 -2.85
CA ASN A 23 19.58 7.02 -3.23
C ASN A 23 19.68 7.02 -4.76
N SER A 24 19.62 8.22 -5.35
CA SER A 24 20.23 8.41 -6.66
C SER A 24 21.73 8.24 -6.44
N PRO A 25 22.43 7.34 -7.15
CA PRO A 25 23.88 7.38 -7.13
C PRO A 25 24.27 8.81 -7.53
N LYS A 26 25.03 9.49 -6.67
CA LYS A 26 25.65 10.77 -7.05
C LYS A 26 26.40 10.47 -8.34
N LEU A 27 25.94 11.05 -9.45
CA LEU A 27 26.63 10.99 -10.73
C LEU A 27 27.93 11.81 -10.57
N SER A 28 28.93 11.23 -9.92
CA SER A 28 30.30 11.68 -10.08
C SER A 28 30.66 11.38 -11.51
N SER A 29 30.86 12.44 -12.29
CA SER A 29 31.29 12.41 -13.68
C SER A 29 32.46 11.43 -13.88
N VAL A 30 32.16 10.27 -14.44
CA VAL A 30 33.15 9.44 -15.12
C VAL A 30 32.55 9.14 -16.49
N VAL A 31 33.10 9.81 -17.49
CA VAL A 31 32.97 9.45 -18.89
C VAL A 31 33.47 8.01 -19.02
N ASP A 32 32.61 7.05 -19.37
CA ASP A 32 32.94 6.03 -20.37
C ASP A 32 31.76 5.11 -20.75
N LYS A 33 31.49 5.13 -22.06
CA LYS A 33 30.92 4.14 -23.00
C LYS A 33 30.06 2.93 -22.51
N VAL A 34 28.79 2.98 -22.93
CA VAL A 34 27.95 1.91 -23.57
C VAL A 34 27.56 0.64 -22.77
N SER A 35 26.26 0.55 -22.42
CA SER A 35 25.29 -0.52 -22.84
C SER A 35 23.97 -0.42 -22.05
N PRO A 36 22.77 -0.36 -22.68
CA PRO A 36 21.51 -0.31 -21.93
C PRO A 36 21.00 -1.73 -21.62
N LYS A 37 21.16 -2.20 -20.38
CA LYS A 37 20.23 -3.18 -19.80
C LYS A 37 19.12 -2.40 -19.10
N GLN A 38 17.94 -2.46 -19.69
CA GLN A 38 16.74 -1.75 -19.30
C GLN A 38 16.21 -2.32 -17.97
N SER A 39 16.74 -1.86 -16.83
CA SER A 39 15.96 -1.87 -15.59
C SER A 39 14.95 -0.75 -15.71
N VAL A 40 13.67 -1.06 -15.55
CA VAL A 40 12.60 -0.06 -15.51
C VAL A 40 12.87 0.87 -14.33
N ALA A 41 13.57 1.97 -14.59
CA ALA A 41 13.74 3.04 -13.64
C ALA A 41 12.36 3.68 -13.49
N MET A 42 11.78 3.49 -12.32
CA MET A 42 10.59 4.22 -11.92
C MET A 42 11.06 5.67 -11.77
N ASP A 43 10.71 6.52 -12.75
CA ASP A 43 11.05 7.95 -12.76
C ASP A 43 10.61 8.57 -11.43
N SER A 44 11.58 8.70 -10.53
CA SER A 44 11.37 9.11 -9.15
C SER A 44 11.31 10.62 -9.14
N ILE A 45 10.13 11.16 -8.90
CA ILE A 45 9.95 12.60 -8.77
C ILE A 45 10.56 13.04 -7.43
N PRO A 46 11.40 14.08 -7.41
CA PRO A 46 11.92 14.62 -6.17
C PRO A 46 10.80 15.42 -5.48
N SER A 47 10.00 14.74 -4.65
CA SER A 47 9.19 15.41 -3.63
C SER A 47 10.06 15.60 -2.40
N THR A 48 10.20 16.83 -1.94
CA THR A 48 11.12 17.25 -0.89
C THR A 48 10.74 16.77 0.52
N ASN A 49 9.66 16.00 0.69
CA ASN A 49 9.24 15.41 1.98
C ASN A 49 8.58 14.02 1.82
N ALA A 50 9.04 13.18 0.89
CA ALA A 50 8.55 11.82 0.83
C ALA A 50 8.97 11.05 2.09
N MET A 51 8.07 10.25 2.66
CA MET A 51 8.43 9.27 3.69
C MET A 51 8.51 7.89 3.04
N ASP A 52 9.30 6.99 3.61
CA ASP A 52 9.34 5.58 3.22
C ASP A 52 8.83 4.73 4.38
N ILE A 53 7.83 3.90 4.10
CA ILE A 53 7.35 2.93 5.08
C ILE A 53 7.98 1.59 4.76
N VAL A 54 8.70 1.05 5.74
CA VAL A 54 9.41 -0.22 5.61
C VAL A 54 8.83 -1.23 6.59
N LEU A 55 8.43 -2.38 6.06
CA LEU A 55 7.97 -3.53 6.80
C LEU A 55 9.00 -4.66 6.65
N LYS A 56 9.42 -5.26 7.77
CA LYS A 56 10.40 -6.35 7.74
C LYS A 56 9.76 -7.63 7.21
N GLY A 57 10.57 -8.41 6.50
CA GLY A 57 10.16 -9.69 5.96
C GLY A 57 9.55 -9.57 4.55
N PRO A 58 9.66 -10.65 3.76
CA PRO A 58 9.25 -10.64 2.36
C PRO A 58 7.74 -10.81 2.14
N HIS A 59 7.02 -11.37 3.13
CA HIS A 59 5.64 -11.83 2.96
C HIS A 59 4.77 -11.55 4.18
N SER A 60 3.48 -11.30 3.95
CA SER A 60 2.46 -11.38 4.98
C SER A 60 2.29 -12.85 5.40
N SER A 61 1.89 -13.07 6.66
CA SER A 61 1.48 -14.40 7.10
C SER A 61 0.12 -14.82 6.54
N TYR A 62 -0.65 -13.89 5.97
CA TYR A 62 -1.96 -14.17 5.40
C TYR A 62 -1.92 -14.12 3.88
N VAL A 63 -2.32 -15.22 3.25
CA VAL A 63 -2.36 -15.38 1.80
C VAL A 63 -3.80 -15.62 1.38
N ILE A 64 -4.28 -14.81 0.45
CA ILE A 64 -5.64 -14.92 -0.06
C ILE A 64 -5.81 -16.25 -0.81
N PRO A 65 -6.93 -16.98 -0.63
CA PRO A 65 -7.23 -18.18 -1.39
C PRO A 65 -7.22 -17.94 -2.90
N LYS A 66 -6.63 -18.86 -3.68
CA LYS A 66 -6.46 -18.71 -5.14
C LYS A 66 -7.77 -18.66 -5.93
N ASP A 67 -8.83 -19.23 -5.37
CA ASP A 67 -10.17 -19.31 -5.95
C ASP A 67 -11.06 -18.11 -5.60
N MET A 68 -10.55 -17.17 -4.79
CA MET A 68 -11.30 -15.98 -4.40
C MET A 68 -11.49 -15.05 -5.62
N LYS A 69 -12.75 -14.87 -6.02
CA LYS A 69 -13.13 -14.04 -7.18
C LYS A 69 -13.14 -12.54 -6.88
N THR A 70 -13.24 -12.17 -5.62
CA THR A 70 -13.36 -10.77 -5.20
C THR A 70 -12.76 -10.60 -3.82
N ILE A 71 -12.01 -9.52 -3.63
CA ILE A 71 -11.45 -9.15 -2.34
C ILE A 71 -12.25 -7.98 -1.78
N SER A 72 -12.87 -8.19 -0.63
CA SER A 72 -13.55 -7.16 0.14
C SER A 72 -13.03 -7.17 1.57
N LEU A 73 -12.71 -5.99 2.08
CA LEU A 73 -12.19 -5.79 3.44
C LEU A 73 -13.22 -5.04 4.27
N VAL A 74 -13.56 -5.56 5.44
CA VAL A 74 -14.34 -4.81 6.43
C VAL A 74 -13.39 -4.08 7.36
N ILE A 75 -13.46 -2.75 7.35
CA ILE A 75 -12.64 -1.87 8.17
C ILE A 75 -13.51 -1.14 9.18
N LYS A 76 -13.08 -1.12 10.44
CA LYS A 76 -13.79 -0.39 11.50
C LYS A 76 -13.53 1.10 11.37
N ALA A 77 -14.54 1.92 11.57
CA ALA A 77 -14.39 3.37 11.69
C ALA A 77 -14.99 3.83 13.01
N LYS A 78 -14.79 5.10 13.37
CA LYS A 78 -15.44 5.68 14.55
C LYS A 78 -16.94 5.82 14.31
N ASP A 79 -17.29 6.26 13.11
CA ASP A 79 -18.62 6.51 12.58
C ASP A 79 -18.57 6.34 11.05
N ASN A 80 -19.71 6.49 10.39
CA ASN A 80 -19.83 6.40 8.94
C ASN A 80 -19.92 7.79 8.25
N GLU A 81 -19.39 8.84 8.89
CA GLU A 81 -19.52 10.24 8.40
C GLU A 81 -18.33 10.71 7.57
N SER A 82 -17.13 10.15 7.82
CA SER A 82 -15.92 10.49 7.07
C SER A 82 -15.85 9.78 5.73
N ASP A 83 -15.15 10.35 4.76
CA ASP A 83 -14.87 9.65 3.51
C ASP A 83 -13.85 8.50 3.77
N PRO A 84 -14.18 7.23 3.45
CA PRO A 84 -13.25 6.12 3.57
C PRO A 84 -11.93 6.32 2.82
N MET A 85 -11.94 7.06 1.71
CA MET A 85 -10.75 7.40 0.95
C MET A 85 -9.84 8.37 1.70
N GLU A 86 -10.39 9.24 2.55
CA GLU A 86 -9.61 10.10 3.45
C GLU A 86 -9.06 9.31 4.63
N LEU A 87 -9.83 8.34 5.13
CA LEU A 87 -9.44 7.54 6.29
C LEU A 87 -8.40 6.47 5.97
N TYR A 88 -8.51 5.80 4.82
CA TYR A 88 -7.75 4.59 4.54
C TYR A 88 -6.99 4.63 3.22
N ARG A 89 -5.81 3.99 3.22
CA ARG A 89 -5.04 3.74 2.00
C ARG A 89 -4.70 2.27 1.87
N ILE A 90 -4.87 1.76 0.67
CA ILE A 90 -4.42 0.43 0.29
C ILE A 90 -3.22 0.61 -0.64
N VAL A 91 -2.16 -0.14 -0.38
CA VAL A 91 -0.97 -0.14 -1.22
C VAL A 91 -0.55 -1.55 -1.56
N ARG A 92 0.08 -1.71 -2.72
CA ARG A 92 0.90 -2.85 -3.09
C ARG A 92 2.36 -2.48 -2.86
N PHE A 93 3.03 -3.23 -2.01
CA PHE A 93 4.42 -2.99 -1.64
C PHE A 93 5.39 -3.36 -2.77
N ASN A 94 6.48 -2.59 -2.84
CA ASN A 94 7.70 -3.04 -3.49
C ASN A 94 8.40 -4.04 -2.56
N SER A 95 8.39 -5.32 -2.94
CA SER A 95 8.84 -6.41 -2.09
C SER A 95 10.26 -6.85 -2.46
N SER A 96 11.06 -7.19 -1.45
CA SER A 96 12.38 -7.78 -1.57
C SER A 96 12.48 -9.04 -0.69
N LYS A 97 13.61 -9.73 -0.72
CA LYS A 97 13.85 -10.88 0.19
C LYS A 97 13.90 -10.48 1.67
N LYS A 98 14.10 -9.19 1.97
CA LYS A 98 14.36 -8.69 3.33
C LYS A 98 13.19 -7.87 3.88
N ASP A 99 12.46 -7.19 3.02
CA ASP A 99 11.49 -6.16 3.39
C ASP A 99 10.43 -5.94 2.31
N ARG A 100 9.38 -5.23 2.71
CA ARG A 100 8.33 -4.67 1.86
C ARG A 100 8.29 -3.17 2.12
N ARG A 101 8.30 -2.36 1.06
CA ARG A 101 8.38 -0.89 1.16
C ARG A 101 7.40 -0.15 0.28
N ILE A 102 7.02 1.04 0.71
CA ILE A 102 6.18 1.96 -0.06
C ILE A 102 6.61 3.40 0.20
N GLN A 103 6.78 4.17 -0.88
CA GLN A 103 6.95 5.61 -0.79
C GLN A 103 5.62 6.23 -0.39
N TRP A 104 5.58 6.78 0.82
CA TRP A 104 4.42 7.46 1.35
C TRP A 104 4.33 8.85 0.72
N MET A 105 3.25 9.05 -0.04
CA MET A 105 2.92 10.32 -0.66
C MET A 105 1.97 11.09 0.24
N GLU A 106 2.10 12.40 0.23
CA GLU A 106 1.13 13.29 0.84
C GLU A 106 -0.26 13.05 0.23
N PHE A 107 -1.28 13.14 1.07
CA PHE A 107 -2.63 12.84 0.65
C PHE A 107 -3.12 13.86 -0.36
N SER A 108 -3.54 13.42 -1.54
CA SER A 108 -4.35 14.23 -2.43
C SER A 108 -5.34 13.33 -3.17
N PRO A 109 -6.66 13.49 -2.95
CA PRO A 109 -7.69 12.68 -3.60
C PRO A 109 -7.56 12.65 -5.13
N THR A 110 -7.17 13.78 -5.74
CA THR A 110 -6.96 13.89 -7.19
C THR A 110 -5.71 13.15 -7.67
N LEU A 111 -4.71 12.95 -6.81
CA LEU A 111 -3.50 12.19 -7.17
C LEU A 111 -3.73 10.68 -7.10
N PHE A 112 -4.55 10.16 -6.19
CA PHE A 112 -4.69 8.71 -6.01
C PHE A 112 -5.47 8.00 -7.12
N SER A 113 -6.41 8.68 -7.78
CA SER A 113 -7.08 8.16 -8.98
C SER A 113 -6.23 8.25 -10.25
N SER A 114 -5.00 8.78 -10.15
CA SER A 114 -4.12 8.93 -11.31
C SER A 114 -3.35 7.65 -11.61
N LYS A 115 -3.04 7.43 -12.90
CA LYS A 115 -2.11 6.37 -13.34
C LYS A 115 -0.75 6.43 -12.63
N LYS A 116 -0.35 7.61 -12.15
CA LYS A 116 0.91 7.82 -11.45
C LYS A 116 0.88 7.23 -10.03
N ALA A 117 -0.21 7.40 -9.29
CA ALA A 117 -0.35 6.80 -7.97
C ALA A 117 -0.44 5.27 -8.05
N GLN A 118 -1.19 4.74 -9.02
CA GLN A 118 -1.24 3.31 -9.31
C GLN A 118 0.15 2.72 -9.60
N LYS A 119 0.93 3.39 -10.47
CA LYS A 119 2.33 3.01 -10.73
C LYS A 119 3.22 3.07 -9.48
N SER A 120 2.91 3.96 -8.55
CA SER A 120 3.63 4.11 -7.28
C SER A 120 3.20 3.09 -6.22
N GLY A 121 2.24 2.21 -6.53
CA GLY A 121 1.77 1.15 -5.66
C GLY A 121 0.49 1.47 -4.90
N TYR A 122 -0.19 2.60 -5.13
CA TYR A 122 -1.48 2.88 -4.49
C TYR A 122 -2.60 2.18 -5.22
N VAL A 123 -3.49 1.56 -4.45
CA VAL A 123 -4.53 0.67 -4.96
C VAL A 123 -5.88 1.36 -4.82
N ASN A 124 -6.65 1.39 -5.91
CA ASN A 124 -8.01 1.92 -5.87
C ASN A 124 -8.95 0.91 -5.21
N PHE A 125 -9.98 1.44 -4.56
CA PHE A 125 -11.04 0.64 -3.98
C PHE A 125 -12.38 1.37 -4.09
N ILE A 126 -13.45 0.60 -4.03
CA ILE A 126 -14.81 1.10 -3.91
C ILE A 126 -15.22 0.91 -2.45
N ALA A 127 -15.70 1.96 -1.79
CA ALA A 127 -16.12 1.92 -0.41
C ALA A 127 -17.64 1.98 -0.27
N HIS A 128 -18.19 1.15 0.61
CA HIS A 128 -19.59 1.17 1.01
C HIS A 128 -19.71 1.13 2.53
N GLN A 129 -20.73 1.79 3.09
CA GLN A 129 -21.03 1.66 4.52
C GLN A 129 -21.39 0.21 4.86
N TYR A 130 -20.87 -0.27 5.98
CA TYR A 130 -21.16 -1.59 6.55
C TYR A 130 -21.58 -1.42 8.00
N GLY A 131 -22.87 -1.62 8.30
CA GLY A 131 -23.42 -1.28 9.62
C GLY A 131 -23.31 0.22 9.93
N SER A 132 -23.12 0.58 11.19
CA SER A 132 -23.10 1.98 11.65
C SER A 132 -21.71 2.58 11.87
N GLN A 133 -20.65 1.75 11.88
CA GLN A 133 -19.28 2.16 12.27
C GLN A 133 -18.22 1.35 11.51
N SER A 134 -18.47 1.03 10.25
CA SER A 134 -17.54 0.27 9.42
C SER A 134 -17.80 0.53 7.95
N TYR A 135 -16.80 0.24 7.14
CA TYR A 135 -16.92 0.26 5.69
C TYR A 135 -16.44 -1.05 5.10
N THR A 136 -17.03 -1.44 3.99
CA THR A 136 -16.50 -2.46 3.09
C THR A 136 -15.68 -1.78 2.01
N LEU A 137 -14.41 -2.15 1.87
CA LEU A 137 -13.53 -1.74 0.79
C LEU A 137 -13.38 -2.89 -0.21
N THR A 138 -13.89 -2.71 -1.42
CA THR A 138 -13.85 -3.72 -2.47
C THR A 138 -12.82 -3.37 -3.53
N PHE A 139 -11.99 -4.35 -3.88
CA PHE A 139 -10.97 -4.21 -4.91
C PHE A 139 -11.64 -4.34 -6.29
N PRO A 140 -11.39 -3.40 -7.21
CA PRO A 140 -11.64 -3.63 -8.63
C PRO A 140 -10.79 -4.80 -9.12
N GLU A 141 -11.31 -5.59 -10.06
CA GLU A 141 -10.63 -6.78 -10.60
C GLU A 141 -9.22 -6.46 -11.13
N TYR A 142 -9.04 -5.30 -11.78
CA TYR A 142 -7.74 -4.87 -12.32
C TYR A 142 -6.68 -4.55 -11.24
N GLU A 143 -7.08 -4.38 -9.98
CA GLU A 143 -6.17 -4.16 -8.84
C GLU A 143 -5.77 -5.47 -8.15
N MET A 144 -6.44 -6.59 -8.46
CA MET A 144 -6.20 -7.93 -7.89
C MET A 144 -4.99 -8.62 -8.53
N ILE A 145 -3.85 -7.93 -8.56
CA ILE A 145 -2.61 -8.41 -9.16
C ILE A 145 -1.77 -9.14 -8.10
N PRO A 146 -1.11 -10.27 -8.41
CA PRO A 146 -0.23 -10.95 -7.46
C PRO A 146 0.79 -10.00 -6.81
N GLY A 147 0.92 -10.06 -5.49
CA GLY A 147 1.78 -9.15 -4.74
C GLY A 147 1.50 -9.11 -3.25
N GLU A 148 2.21 -8.22 -2.56
CA GLU A 148 2.11 -7.98 -1.13
C GLU A 148 1.37 -6.66 -0.88
N TYR A 149 0.37 -6.69 -0.02
CA TYR A 149 -0.54 -5.57 0.20
C TYR A 149 -0.56 -5.11 1.65
N GLY A 150 -0.80 -3.82 1.83
CA GLY A 150 -0.93 -3.17 3.13
C GLY A 150 -2.12 -2.23 3.17
N ILE A 151 -2.85 -2.24 4.28
CA ILE A 151 -3.93 -1.30 4.58
C ILE A 151 -3.51 -0.41 5.75
N PHE A 152 -3.58 0.89 5.50
CA PHE A 152 -3.16 1.95 6.41
C PHE A 152 -4.33 2.81 6.81
N LEU A 153 -4.32 3.28 8.05
CA LEU A 153 -5.04 4.49 8.41
C LEU A 153 -4.21 5.69 7.93
N SER A 154 -4.79 6.59 7.13
CA SER A 154 -4.12 7.70 6.44
C SER A 154 -3.32 8.64 7.36
N ALA A 155 -3.69 8.73 8.64
CA ALA A 155 -3.01 9.56 9.62
C ALA A 155 -1.71 8.88 10.10
N ILE A 156 -0.57 9.40 9.64
CA ILE A 156 0.74 9.02 10.17
C ILE A 156 1.09 9.91 11.34
N ASN A 157 1.20 9.31 12.53
CA ASN A 157 1.70 9.97 13.73
C ASN A 157 2.92 9.19 14.26
N GLY A 158 4.11 9.78 14.17
CA GLY A 158 5.33 9.21 14.76
C GLY A 158 6.22 8.43 13.78
N THR A 159 7.02 7.52 14.33
CA THR A 159 8.07 6.77 13.61
C THR A 159 7.66 5.34 13.23
N THR A 160 6.49 4.90 13.66
CA THR A 160 5.94 3.57 13.34
C THR A 160 4.46 3.65 13.03
N ILE A 161 3.98 2.73 12.19
CA ILE A 161 2.56 2.65 11.82
C ILE A 161 2.08 1.20 11.83
N PRO A 162 0.93 0.90 12.45
CA PRO A 162 0.30 -0.40 12.30
C PRO A 162 -0.30 -0.58 10.91
N ILE A 163 -0.15 -1.78 10.35
CA ILE A 163 -0.56 -2.10 8.98
C ILE A 163 -1.25 -3.46 8.98
N GLY A 164 -2.46 -3.53 8.43
CA GLY A 164 -3.07 -4.81 8.08
C GLY A 164 -2.45 -5.32 6.79
N THR A 165 -1.97 -6.56 6.73
CA THR A 165 -1.28 -7.07 5.53
C THR A 165 -1.91 -8.35 4.99
N PHE A 166 -1.73 -8.55 3.69
CA PHE A 166 -2.07 -9.81 3.03
C PHE A 166 -1.25 -9.97 1.74
N SER A 167 -1.23 -11.18 1.21
CA SER A 167 -0.60 -11.51 -0.07
C SER A 167 -1.64 -12.05 -1.05
N ILE A 168 -1.57 -11.59 -2.31
CA ILE A 168 -2.26 -12.22 -3.43
C ILE A 168 -1.24 -13.17 -4.09
N PRO A 169 -1.48 -14.49 -4.08
CA PRO A 169 -0.56 -15.45 -4.67
C PRO A 169 -0.52 -15.33 -6.20
N LYS A 170 0.57 -15.83 -6.79
CA LYS A 170 0.65 -16.06 -8.25
C LYS A 170 -0.22 -17.24 -8.68
#